data_AF-A0A2V2EU37-F1
#
_entry.id   AF-A0A2V2EU37-F1
#
_cell.length_a   1.000
_cell.length_b   1.000
_cell.length_c   1.000
_cell.angle_alpha   90.00
_cell.angle_beta   90.00
_cell.angle_gamma   90.00
#
_symmetry.space_group_name_H-M   'P 1'
#
loop_
_entity.id
_entity.type
_entity.pdbx_description
1 polymer ?
#
loop_
_entity_poly.entity_id
_entity_poly.type
_entity_poly.pdbx_seq_one_letter_code
_entity_poly.pdbx_strand_id
1 'polypeptide(L)'
;MIGEYVYDAWGNLLEEPTNGVLLANPFRYRGYYYDTSIGLYYLNSRYYDSETGRFLNEDLISYLEPETIGGINLYAYCLNDPVNYIDPTGHKAEWWQWLISGIEIVAGIALIATGTFSALGAGLIALGVGSMISGAVNESTGGSFMAGWLGGQVGGIFSLIPVAGPAIGAFSGSVVTDCIDKGQNNIDWSKAVVSGVFGFLLGMPYIDLGSDIVINLLQAKNSILIGFVHNLIDSLWGREEP
;
A
#
# COMPACT_ATOMS: atom_id res chain seq x y z
N MET A 1 17.27 28.43 -11.72
CA MET A 1 17.51 27.12 -12.33
C MET A 1 18.97 26.77 -12.12
N ILE A 2 19.28 25.64 -11.48
CA ILE A 2 20.65 25.25 -11.07
C ILE A 2 21.28 24.31 -12.13
N GLY A 3 20.46 23.74 -13.01
CA GLY A 3 20.84 22.99 -14.19
C GLY A 3 19.63 22.26 -14.79
N GLU A 4 19.84 21.58 -15.90
CA GLU A 4 18.84 20.81 -16.64
C GLU A 4 19.44 19.43 -16.99
N TYR A 5 18.58 18.41 -17.05
CA TYR A 5 18.93 17.09 -17.58
C TYR A 5 17.99 16.77 -18.71
N VAL A 6 18.54 16.32 -19.84
CA VAL A 6 17.77 15.89 -20.99
C VAL A 6 17.93 14.38 -21.10
N TYR A 7 16.80 13.67 -21.11
CA TYR A 7 16.75 12.22 -21.18
C TYR A 7 16.05 11.76 -22.46
N ASP A 8 16.38 10.56 -22.93
CA ASP A 8 15.55 9.83 -23.88
C ASP A 8 14.33 9.18 -23.20
N ALA A 9 13.51 8.46 -23.98
CA ALA A 9 12.32 7.78 -23.46
C ALA A 9 12.62 6.70 -22.41
N TRP A 10 13.86 6.18 -22.36
CA TRP A 10 14.28 5.08 -21.50
C TRP A 10 15.13 5.54 -20.31
N GLY A 11 15.40 6.84 -20.19
CA GLY A 11 16.16 7.40 -19.08
C GLY A 11 17.68 7.50 -19.33
N ASN A 12 18.14 7.35 -20.57
CA ASN A 12 19.52 7.64 -20.94
C ASN A 12 19.72 9.15 -21.04
N LEU A 13 20.84 9.64 -20.51
CA LEU A 13 21.21 11.05 -20.62
C LEU A 13 21.62 11.36 -22.06
N LEU A 14 20.96 12.35 -22.66
CA LEU A 14 21.31 12.86 -23.99
C LEU A 14 22.41 13.92 -23.92
N GLU A 15 22.52 14.60 -22.78
CA GLU A 15 23.56 15.58 -22.52
C GLU A 15 24.18 15.33 -21.15
N GLU A 16 25.51 15.16 -21.13
CA GLU A 16 26.26 14.97 -19.89
C GLU A 16 26.27 16.26 -19.07
N PRO A 17 25.86 16.21 -17.79
CA PRO A 17 25.80 17.38 -16.94
C PRO A 17 27.18 17.98 -16.72
N THR A 18 27.38 19.21 -17.16
CA THR A 18 28.68 19.91 -17.04
C THR A 18 28.86 20.59 -15.68
N ASN A 19 27.79 20.69 -14.88
CA ASN A 19 27.80 21.36 -13.58
C ASN A 19 28.08 20.34 -12.46
N GLY A 20 29.06 20.62 -11.59
CA GLY A 20 29.42 19.76 -10.46
C GLY A 20 28.26 19.45 -9.50
N VAL A 21 27.29 20.36 -9.38
CA VAL A 21 26.08 20.14 -8.57
C VAL A 21 25.16 19.10 -9.20
N LEU A 22 25.08 19.06 -10.53
CA LEU A 22 24.29 18.06 -11.25
C LEU A 22 24.97 16.68 -11.18
N LEU A 23 26.29 16.63 -11.32
CA LEU A 23 27.05 15.38 -11.17
C LEU A 23 26.87 14.76 -9.78
N ALA A 24 26.77 15.59 -8.74
CA ALA A 24 26.57 15.16 -7.36
C ALA A 24 25.13 14.73 -7.03
N ASN A 25 24.16 14.94 -7.92
CA ASN A 25 22.76 14.61 -7.65
C ASN A 25 22.50 13.10 -7.88
N PRO A 26 22.16 12.33 -6.83
CA PRO A 26 21.86 10.91 -6.98
C PRO A 26 20.45 10.68 -7.56
N PHE A 27 19.51 11.61 -7.40
CA PHE A 27 18.13 11.42 -7.89
C PHE A 27 17.98 11.99 -9.30
N ARG A 28 17.82 11.12 -10.29
CA ARG A 28 17.85 11.48 -11.70
C ARG A 28 16.51 11.16 -12.38
N TYR A 29 16.53 10.39 -13.47
CA TYR A 29 15.36 10.03 -14.24
C TYR A 29 14.17 9.59 -13.36
N ARG A 30 13.02 10.25 -13.54
CA ARG A 30 11.76 10.00 -12.81
C ARG A 30 11.88 9.99 -11.27
N GLY A 31 12.95 10.57 -10.72
CA GLY A 31 13.21 10.61 -9.27
C GLY A 31 13.87 9.34 -8.72
N TYR A 32 14.31 8.41 -9.57
CA TYR A 32 15.03 7.22 -9.12
C TYR A 32 16.46 7.54 -8.72
N TYR A 33 17.00 6.72 -7.81
CA TYR A 33 18.38 6.80 -7.39
C TYR A 33 19.28 6.21 -8.48
N TYR A 34 20.17 7.01 -9.06
CA TYR A 34 21.13 6.57 -10.06
C TYR A 34 22.48 6.28 -9.40
N ASP A 35 22.90 5.02 -9.46
CA ASP A 35 24.21 4.62 -8.99
C ASP A 35 25.24 4.81 -10.10
N THR A 36 26.07 5.85 -9.96
CA THR A 36 27.12 6.19 -10.92
C THR A 36 28.24 5.15 -11.01
N SER A 37 28.39 4.27 -10.01
CA SER A 37 29.46 3.26 -10.00
C SER A 37 29.16 2.09 -10.94
N ILE A 38 27.88 1.76 -11.12
CA ILE A 38 27.39 0.65 -11.93
C ILE A 38 26.55 1.10 -13.14
N GLY A 39 26.14 2.37 -13.18
CA GLY A 39 25.40 2.95 -14.30
C GLY A 39 23.92 2.56 -14.34
N LEU A 40 23.31 2.29 -13.18
CA LEU A 40 21.96 1.71 -13.09
C LEU A 40 21.06 2.54 -12.19
N TYR A 41 19.76 2.48 -12.46
CA TYR A 41 18.74 3.09 -11.61
C TYR A 41 18.20 2.08 -10.60
N TYR A 42 18.12 2.48 -9.34
CA TYR A 42 17.53 1.70 -8.27
C TYR A 42 16.07 2.13 -8.05
N LEU A 43 15.14 1.20 -8.33
CA LEU A 43 13.70 1.38 -8.22
C LEU A 43 13.13 0.67 -6.98
N ASN A 44 13.86 0.75 -5.86
CA ASN A 44 13.54 0.19 -4.54
C ASN A 44 13.50 -1.36 -4.48
N SER A 45 12.79 -2.01 -5.40
CA SER A 45 12.72 -3.47 -5.51
C SER A 45 13.79 -4.05 -6.45
N ARG A 46 14.14 -3.33 -7.53
CA ARG A 46 15.01 -3.84 -8.60
C ARG A 46 15.93 -2.77 -9.19
N TYR A 47 17.01 -3.23 -9.83
CA TYR A 47 17.88 -2.40 -10.65
C TYR A 47 17.39 -2.37 -12.11
N TYR A 48 17.23 -1.17 -12.63
CA TYR A 48 16.85 -0.88 -14.00
C TYR A 48 18.06 -0.38 -14.79
N ASP A 49 18.23 -0.95 -15.97
CA ASP A 49 19.23 -0.57 -16.97
C ASP A 49 18.55 0.25 -18.07
N SER A 50 18.94 1.52 -18.20
CA SER A 50 18.40 2.41 -19.21
C SER A 50 18.98 2.16 -20.60
N GLU A 51 20.18 1.57 -20.73
CA GLU A 51 20.78 1.27 -22.03
C GLU A 51 20.00 0.15 -22.74
N THR A 52 19.62 -0.88 -21.98
CA THR A 52 18.85 -2.01 -22.50
C THR A 52 17.34 -1.84 -22.37
N GLY A 53 16.88 -0.84 -21.58
CA GLY A 53 15.48 -0.57 -21.32
C GLY A 53 14.81 -1.66 -20.47
N ARG A 54 15.56 -2.35 -19.61
CA ARG A 54 15.12 -3.58 -18.92
C ARG A 54 15.59 -3.61 -17.47
N PHE A 55 14.90 -4.40 -16.67
CA PHE A 55 15.39 -4.76 -15.33
C PHE A 55 16.51 -5.80 -15.43
N LEU A 56 17.42 -5.81 -14.46
CA LEU A 56 18.50 -6.80 -14.34
C LEU A 56 18.02 -8.13 -13.77
N ASN A 57 17.05 -8.08 -12.86
CA ASN A 57 16.50 -9.26 -12.21
C ASN A 57 15.10 -9.53 -12.74
N GLU A 58 14.76 -10.81 -12.83
CA GLU A 58 13.41 -11.26 -13.16
C GLU A 58 12.41 -10.80 -12.10
N ASP A 59 11.22 -10.37 -12.53
CA ASP A 59 10.08 -10.25 -11.64
C ASP A 59 9.67 -11.63 -11.10
N LEU A 60 8.97 -11.66 -9.97
CA LEU A 60 8.45 -12.92 -9.43
C LEU A 60 7.55 -13.58 -10.49
N ILE A 61 7.70 -14.90 -10.66
CA ILE A 61 6.89 -15.74 -11.58
C ILE A 61 5.38 -15.56 -11.34
N SER A 62 4.98 -15.19 -10.13
CA SER A 62 3.59 -14.86 -9.79
C SER A 62 3.01 -13.71 -10.63
N TYR A 63 3.85 -12.84 -11.18
CA TYR A 63 3.46 -11.71 -12.05
C TYR A 63 3.51 -12.03 -13.55
N LEU A 64 3.76 -13.29 -13.91
CA LEU A 64 3.57 -13.73 -15.30
C LEU A 64 2.09 -13.61 -15.64
N GLU A 65 1.76 -12.64 -16.49
CA GLU A 65 0.45 -12.56 -17.14
C GLU A 65 0.58 -13.22 -18.53
N PRO A 66 0.34 -14.55 -18.67
CA PRO A 66 0.48 -15.24 -19.96
C PRO A 66 -0.51 -14.73 -21.02
N GLU A 67 -1.55 -14.00 -20.62
CA GLU A 67 -2.56 -13.42 -21.51
C GLU A 67 -2.15 -12.06 -22.09
N THR A 68 -1.12 -11.39 -21.55
CA THR A 68 -0.60 -10.11 -22.08
C THR A 68 0.77 -10.29 -22.73
N ILE A 69 0.94 -9.76 -23.95
CA ILE A 69 2.19 -9.89 -24.73
C ILE A 69 3.41 -9.32 -23.98
N GLY A 70 3.19 -8.36 -23.06
CA GLY A 70 4.23 -7.79 -22.19
C GLY A 70 4.40 -8.50 -20.83
N GLY A 71 3.44 -9.33 -20.41
CA GLY A 71 3.41 -10.00 -19.10
C GLY A 71 4.28 -11.26 -19.01
N ILE A 72 4.72 -11.80 -20.15
CA ILE A 72 5.65 -12.95 -20.22
C ILE A 72 7.10 -12.51 -20.00
N ASN A 73 7.40 -11.22 -20.23
CA ASN A 73 8.74 -10.68 -20.12
C ASN A 73 8.99 -10.13 -18.72
N LEU A 74 9.51 -10.99 -17.84
CA LEU A 74 9.85 -10.67 -16.44
C LEU A 74 10.90 -9.56 -16.26
N TYR A 75 11.52 -9.11 -17.35
CA TYR A 75 12.51 -8.02 -17.35
C TYR A 75 11.96 -6.70 -17.94
N ALA A 76 10.69 -6.65 -18.35
CA ALA A 76 10.12 -5.48 -19.02
C ALA A 76 9.97 -4.30 -18.05
N TYR A 77 10.49 -3.14 -18.45
CA TYR A 77 10.19 -1.87 -17.79
C TYR A 77 8.96 -1.21 -18.42
N CYS A 78 7.98 -0.82 -17.61
CA CYS A 78 6.77 -0.09 -18.05
C CYS A 78 6.03 -0.73 -19.25
N LEU A 79 6.00 -2.07 -19.37
CA LEU A 79 5.41 -2.79 -20.51
C LEU A 79 5.97 -2.37 -21.89
N ASN A 80 7.23 -1.92 -21.94
CA ASN A 80 7.89 -1.32 -23.09
C ASN A 80 7.31 0.04 -23.56
N ASP A 81 6.49 0.70 -22.73
CA ASP A 81 6.01 2.06 -22.97
C ASP A 81 6.34 2.97 -21.77
N PRO A 82 7.62 3.33 -21.60
CA PRO A 82 8.09 4.18 -20.51
C PRO A 82 7.70 5.66 -20.65
N VAL A 83 7.01 6.05 -21.73
CA VAL A 83 6.53 7.43 -21.92
C VAL A 83 5.17 7.59 -21.24
N ASN A 84 4.27 6.63 -21.47
CA ASN A 84 2.90 6.70 -20.94
C ASN A 84 2.74 6.05 -19.56
N TYR A 85 3.62 5.12 -19.18
CA TYR A 85 3.54 4.40 -17.92
C TYR A 85 4.68 4.78 -16.97
N ILE A 86 4.36 4.76 -15.68
CA ILE A 86 5.28 4.97 -14.57
C ILE A 86 5.17 3.73 -13.70
N ASP A 87 6.29 3.15 -13.30
CA ASP A 87 6.34 2.07 -12.32
C ASP A 87 6.99 2.59 -11.03
N PRO A 88 6.19 3.14 -10.08
CA PRO A 88 6.72 3.79 -8.89
C PRO A 88 7.27 2.79 -7.86
N THR A 89 6.80 1.54 -7.88
CA THR A 89 7.10 0.52 -6.85
C THR A 89 7.83 -0.70 -7.42
N GLY A 90 7.94 -0.81 -8.74
CA GLY A 90 8.49 -1.98 -9.41
C GLY A 90 7.53 -3.19 -9.37
N HIS A 91 6.30 -3.03 -8.89
CA HIS A 91 5.27 -4.07 -8.84
C HIS A 91 3.92 -3.44 -9.17
N LYS A 92 3.51 -3.50 -10.44
CA LYS A 92 2.19 -3.01 -10.86
C LYS A 92 1.08 -3.79 -10.13
N ALA A 93 0.09 -3.08 -9.59
CA ALA A 93 -1.18 -3.67 -9.22
C ALA A 93 -1.78 -4.36 -10.46
N GLU A 94 -2.09 -5.65 -10.34
CA GLU A 94 -2.57 -6.45 -11.45
C GLU A 94 -3.95 -5.95 -11.90
N TRP A 95 -4.15 -5.79 -13.21
CA TRP A 95 -5.39 -5.26 -13.77
C TRP A 95 -6.64 -6.06 -13.34
N TRP A 96 -6.46 -7.36 -13.04
CA TRP A 96 -7.54 -8.20 -12.55
C TRP A 96 -8.03 -7.79 -11.15
N GLN A 97 -7.19 -7.15 -10.32
CA GLN A 97 -7.57 -6.74 -8.96
C GLN A 97 -8.60 -5.61 -9.04
N TRP A 98 -8.34 -4.65 -9.93
CA TRP A 98 -9.26 -3.58 -10.28
C TRP A 98 -10.56 -4.12 -10.88
N LEU A 99 -10.47 -5.16 -11.72
CA LEU A 99 -11.65 -5.78 -12.32
C LEU A 99 -12.51 -6.50 -11.26
N ILE A 100 -11.91 -7.30 -10.39
CA ILE A 100 -12.62 -8.02 -9.32
C ILE A 100 -13.29 -7.02 -8.38
N SER A 101 -12.54 -6.04 -7.87
CA SER A 101 -13.09 -5.03 -6.97
C SER A 101 -14.13 -4.15 -7.65
N GLY A 102 -13.98 -3.87 -8.95
CA GLY A 102 -15.00 -3.19 -9.75
C GLY A 102 -16.29 -3.99 -9.86
N ILE A 103 -16.21 -5.30 -10.13
CA ILE A 103 -17.37 -6.20 -10.19
C ILE A 103 -18.07 -6.27 -8.83
N GLU A 104 -17.32 -6.39 -7.74
CA GLU A 104 -17.88 -6.40 -6.38
C GLU A 104 -18.67 -5.12 -6.08
N ILE A 105 -18.12 -3.96 -6.41
CA ILE A 105 -18.81 -2.66 -6.22
C ILE A 105 -20.08 -2.58 -7.06
N VAL A 106 -20.01 -2.93 -8.36
CA VAL A 106 -21.16 -2.88 -9.26
C VAL A 106 -22.26 -3.86 -8.83
N ALA A 107 -21.88 -5.09 -8.45
CA ALA A 107 -22.81 -6.07 -7.91
C ALA A 107 -23.46 -5.58 -6.60
N GLY A 108 -22.67 -4.95 -5.73
CA GLY A 108 -23.16 -4.38 -4.50
C GLY A 108 -24.17 -3.26 -4.71
N ILE A 109 -23.88 -2.33 -5.62
CA ILE A 109 -24.80 -1.25 -6.02
C ILE A 109 -26.11 -1.84 -6.58
N ALA A 110 -26.01 -2.86 -7.45
CA ALA A 110 -27.19 -3.50 -8.03
C ALA A 110 -28.07 -4.16 -6.95
N LEU A 111 -27.48 -4.82 -5.96
CA LEU A 111 -28.23 -5.43 -4.84
C LEU A 111 -28.87 -4.41 -3.91
N ILE A 112 -28.25 -3.24 -3.73
CA ILE A 112 -28.86 -2.13 -2.99
C ILE A 112 -30.04 -1.55 -3.78
N ALA A 113 -29.88 -1.39 -5.10
CA ALA A 113 -30.91 -0.82 -5.97
C ALA A 113 -32.20 -1.67 -6.04
N THR A 114 -32.10 -3.00 -5.87
CA THR A 114 -33.26 -3.90 -5.83
C THR A 114 -33.93 -3.97 -4.45
N GLY A 115 -33.32 -3.39 -3.41
CA GLY A 115 -33.88 -3.31 -2.05
C GLY A 115 -34.03 -4.63 -1.30
N THR A 116 -33.78 -5.78 -1.94
CA THR A 116 -34.00 -7.12 -1.39
C THR A 116 -32.78 -7.67 -0.64
N PHE A 117 -31.58 -7.18 -0.98
CA PHE A 117 -30.31 -7.64 -0.40
C PHE A 117 -29.38 -6.46 -0.07
N SER A 118 -29.94 -5.36 0.45
CA SER A 118 -29.19 -4.14 0.73
C SER A 118 -28.01 -4.34 1.68
N ALA A 119 -28.13 -5.22 2.68
CA ALA A 119 -27.04 -5.57 3.58
C ALA A 119 -25.89 -6.30 2.86
N LEU A 120 -26.20 -7.29 2.01
CA LEU A 120 -25.19 -7.97 1.19
C LEU A 120 -24.57 -7.01 0.17
N GLY A 121 -25.38 -6.13 -0.41
CA GLY A 121 -24.91 -5.13 -1.35
C GLY A 121 -23.93 -4.13 -0.71
N ALA A 122 -24.21 -3.68 0.51
CA ALA A 122 -23.27 -2.86 1.29
C ALA A 122 -21.97 -3.63 1.60
N GLY A 123 -22.06 -4.92 1.88
CA GLY A 123 -20.89 -5.79 2.08
C GLY A 123 -20.01 -5.91 0.83
N LEU A 124 -20.60 -6.13 -0.35
CA LEU A 124 -19.85 -6.22 -1.60
C LEU A 124 -19.15 -4.90 -1.96
N ILE A 125 -19.79 -3.75 -1.68
CA ILE A 125 -19.13 -2.45 -1.85
C ILE A 125 -17.97 -2.30 -0.85
N ALA A 126 -18.18 -2.70 0.41
CA ALA A 126 -17.12 -2.66 1.42
C ALA A 126 -15.94 -3.57 1.09
N LEU A 127 -16.18 -4.73 0.45
CA LEU A 127 -15.14 -5.60 -0.09
C LEU A 127 -14.34 -4.90 -1.17
N GLY A 128 -14.99 -4.43 -2.23
CA GLY A 128 -14.29 -3.87 -3.37
C GLY A 128 -13.62 -2.52 -3.08
N VAL A 129 -14.23 -1.66 -2.28
CA VAL A 129 -13.59 -0.39 -1.86
C VAL A 129 -12.52 -0.64 -0.81
N GLY A 130 -12.80 -1.52 0.17
CA GLY A 130 -11.90 -1.82 1.28
C GLY A 130 -10.62 -2.52 0.83
N SER A 131 -10.71 -3.46 -0.12
CA SER A 131 -9.53 -4.13 -0.71
C SER A 131 -8.63 -3.14 -1.44
N MET A 132 -9.21 -2.21 -2.22
CA MET A 132 -8.43 -1.23 -2.98
C MET A 132 -7.73 -0.21 -2.07
N ILE A 133 -8.42 0.29 -1.05
CA ILE A 133 -7.81 1.19 -0.06
C ILE A 133 -6.71 0.46 0.71
N SER A 134 -6.99 -0.76 1.17
CA SER A 134 -6.03 -1.55 1.95
C SER A 134 -4.78 -1.91 1.12
N GLY A 135 -4.95 -2.26 -0.16
CA GLY A 135 -3.86 -2.45 -1.12
C GLY A 135 -2.96 -1.23 -1.25
N ALA A 136 -3.55 -0.07 -1.51
CA ALA A 136 -2.81 1.19 -1.67
C ALA A 136 -2.12 1.64 -0.36
N VAL A 137 -2.77 1.45 0.78
CA VAL A 137 -2.17 1.75 2.09
C VAL A 137 -0.98 0.83 2.36
N ASN A 138 -1.11 -0.48 2.10
CA ASN A 138 -0.03 -1.42 2.34
C ASN A 138 1.20 -1.12 1.46
N GLU A 139 0.95 -0.83 0.18
CA GLU A 139 1.98 -0.37 -0.76
C GLU A 139 2.68 0.92 -0.27
N SER A 140 1.91 1.88 0.24
CA SER A 140 2.47 3.12 0.81
C SER A 140 3.34 2.90 2.06
N THR A 141 3.15 1.78 2.76
CA THR A 141 3.94 1.40 3.95
C THR A 141 5.10 0.45 3.63
N GLY A 142 5.36 0.18 2.35
CA GLY A 142 6.46 -0.68 1.89
C GLY A 142 6.12 -2.18 1.78
N GLY A 143 4.83 -2.55 1.88
CA GLY A 143 4.33 -3.90 1.60
C GLY A 143 3.87 -4.06 0.14
N SER A 144 3.39 -5.25 -0.25
CA SER A 144 2.86 -5.46 -1.60
C SER A 144 1.39 -5.03 -1.72
N PHE A 145 0.99 -4.50 -2.88
CA PHE A 145 -0.42 -4.18 -3.13
C PHE A 145 -1.31 -5.42 -2.97
N MET A 146 -0.86 -6.60 -3.45
CA MET A 146 -1.60 -7.87 -3.36
C MET A 146 -1.91 -8.26 -1.90
N ALA A 147 -0.93 -8.14 -1.01
CA ALA A 147 -1.12 -8.46 0.41
C ALA A 147 -2.12 -7.52 1.08
N GLY A 148 -2.07 -6.23 0.74
CA GLY A 148 -3.03 -5.24 1.22
C GLY A 148 -4.43 -5.49 0.65
N TRP A 149 -4.54 -5.83 -0.64
CA TRP A 149 -5.80 -6.12 -1.32
C TRP A 149 -6.51 -7.35 -0.74
N LEU A 150 -5.79 -8.46 -0.56
CA LEU A 150 -6.32 -9.66 0.10
C LEU A 150 -6.67 -9.41 1.57
N GLY A 151 -5.84 -8.66 2.30
CA GLY A 151 -6.16 -8.24 3.66
C GLY A 151 -7.45 -7.44 3.75
N GLY A 152 -7.68 -6.53 2.79
CA GLY A 152 -8.91 -5.74 2.71
C GLY A 152 -10.12 -6.54 2.25
N GLN A 153 -9.95 -7.55 1.38
CA GLN A 153 -11.03 -8.50 1.07
C GLN A 153 -11.46 -9.27 2.32
N VAL A 154 -10.52 -9.81 3.08
CA VAL A 154 -10.83 -10.51 4.33
C VAL A 154 -11.51 -9.56 5.32
N GLY A 155 -10.99 -8.34 5.47
CA GLY A 155 -11.59 -7.31 6.32
C GLY A 155 -13.02 -6.95 5.93
N GLY A 156 -13.29 -6.83 4.64
CA GLY A 156 -14.62 -6.50 4.12
C GLY A 156 -15.66 -7.60 4.35
N ILE A 157 -15.28 -8.89 4.36
CA ILE A 157 -16.23 -10.00 4.62
C ILE A 157 -16.79 -9.88 6.03
N PHE A 158 -15.92 -9.59 7.01
CA PHE A 158 -16.31 -9.47 8.40
C PHE A 158 -17.02 -8.16 8.72
N SER A 159 -16.93 -7.14 7.87
CA SER A 159 -17.61 -5.84 8.05
C SER A 159 -19.14 -5.95 8.16
N LEU A 160 -19.72 -7.05 7.67
CA LEU A 160 -21.16 -7.34 7.74
C LEU A 160 -21.66 -7.75 9.12
N ILE A 161 -20.76 -8.10 10.04
CA ILE A 161 -21.14 -8.48 11.41
C ILE A 161 -21.21 -7.19 12.26
N PRO A 162 -22.39 -6.83 12.81
CA PRO A 162 -22.52 -5.63 13.63
C PRO A 162 -21.61 -5.67 14.86
N VAL A 163 -21.04 -4.51 15.23
CA VAL A 163 -20.24 -4.27 16.46
C VAL A 163 -18.87 -4.97 16.49
N ALA A 164 -18.81 -6.29 16.28
CA ALA A 164 -17.57 -7.07 16.37
C ALA A 164 -16.90 -7.33 15.01
N GLY A 165 -17.66 -7.24 13.91
CA GLY A 165 -17.18 -7.53 12.57
C GLY A 165 -16.01 -6.67 12.10
N PRO A 166 -16.08 -5.34 12.24
CA PRO A 166 -14.98 -4.45 11.90
C PRO A 166 -13.69 -4.74 12.69
N ALA A 167 -13.81 -5.16 13.95
CA ALA A 167 -12.66 -5.55 14.78
C ALA A 167 -12.00 -6.84 14.28
N ILE A 168 -12.82 -7.86 14.02
CA ILE A 168 -12.35 -9.16 13.49
C ILE A 168 -11.77 -8.97 12.10
N GLY A 169 -12.43 -8.18 11.25
CA GLY A 169 -12.00 -7.89 9.89
C GLY A 169 -10.67 -7.15 9.84
N ALA A 170 -10.49 -6.11 10.66
CA ALA A 170 -9.22 -5.39 10.69
C ALA A 170 -8.08 -6.27 11.23
N PHE A 171 -8.31 -7.02 12.30
CA PHE A 171 -7.32 -7.95 12.86
C PHE A 171 -6.91 -9.03 11.85
N SER A 172 -7.88 -9.74 11.29
CA SER A 172 -7.64 -10.83 10.33
C SER A 172 -7.04 -10.30 9.03
N GLY A 173 -7.46 -9.13 8.56
CA GLY A 173 -6.86 -8.45 7.41
C GLY A 173 -5.38 -8.16 7.64
N SER A 174 -5.01 -7.60 8.79
CA SER A 174 -3.60 -7.33 9.15
C SER A 174 -2.77 -8.61 9.23
N VAL A 175 -3.33 -9.70 9.77
CA VAL A 175 -2.63 -10.99 9.83
C VAL A 175 -2.40 -11.55 8.44
N VAL A 176 -3.41 -11.49 7.55
CA VAL A 176 -3.32 -12.00 6.18
C VAL A 176 -2.30 -11.20 5.37
N THR A 177 -2.32 -9.87 5.47
CA THR A 177 -1.33 -9.01 4.82
C THR A 177 0.09 -9.36 5.24
N ASP A 178 0.35 -9.48 6.54
CA ASP A 178 1.68 -9.86 7.05
C ASP A 178 2.08 -11.28 6.68
N CYS A 179 1.15 -12.23 6.65
CA CYS A 179 1.42 -13.60 6.19
C CYS A 179 1.90 -13.63 4.74
N ILE A 180 1.35 -12.76 3.88
CA ILE A 180 1.68 -12.70 2.46
C ILE A 180 3.00 -11.96 2.26
N ASP A 181 3.16 -10.79 2.88
CA ASP A 181 4.36 -9.95 2.67
C ASP A 181 5.61 -10.47 3.39
N LYS A 182 5.44 -11.01 4.60
CA LYS A 182 6.55 -11.37 5.50
C LYS A 182 6.65 -12.86 5.78
N GLY A 183 5.63 -13.64 5.40
CA GLY A 183 5.53 -15.07 5.70
C GLY A 183 4.89 -15.38 7.06
N GLN A 184 4.34 -16.58 7.20
CA GLN A 184 3.58 -17.03 8.38
C GLN A 184 4.34 -16.95 9.72
N ASN A 185 5.68 -16.99 9.69
CA ASN A 185 6.51 -16.97 10.89
C ASN A 185 6.83 -15.55 11.37
N ASN A 186 6.51 -14.52 10.59
CA ASN A 186 6.97 -13.15 10.82
C ASN A 186 5.82 -12.14 10.91
N ILE A 187 4.69 -12.59 11.46
CA ILE A 187 3.48 -11.79 11.69
C ILE A 187 3.71 -10.79 12.82
N ASP A 188 3.41 -9.51 12.57
CA ASP A 188 3.42 -8.47 13.60
C ASP A 188 2.11 -8.49 14.39
N TRP A 189 2.11 -9.24 15.49
CA TRP A 189 0.96 -9.34 16.39
C TRP A 189 0.55 -8.01 17.02
N SER A 190 1.49 -7.08 17.19
CA SER A 190 1.17 -5.75 17.73
C SER A 190 0.34 -4.96 16.73
N LYS A 191 0.71 -4.99 15.44
CA LYS A 191 -0.08 -4.37 14.37
C LYS A 191 -1.46 -5.04 14.24
N ALA A 192 -1.52 -6.37 14.30
CA ALA A 192 -2.78 -7.09 14.25
C ALA A 192 -3.74 -6.67 15.38
N VAL A 193 -3.27 -6.66 16.63
CA VAL A 193 -4.08 -6.24 17.78
C VAL A 193 -4.53 -4.78 17.65
N VAL A 194 -3.62 -3.87 17.28
CA VAL A 194 -3.93 -2.44 17.09
C VAL A 194 -4.99 -2.26 16.01
N SER A 195 -4.83 -2.94 14.87
CA SER A 195 -5.82 -2.90 13.78
C SER A 195 -7.20 -3.38 14.23
N GLY A 196 -7.27 -4.46 15.03
CA GLY A 196 -8.52 -4.96 15.60
C GLY A 196 -9.20 -3.96 16.54
N VAL A 197 -8.43 -3.26 17.39
CA VAL A 197 -8.96 -2.21 18.27
C VAL A 197 -9.48 -1.01 17.46
N PHE A 198 -8.75 -0.57 16.44
CA PHE A 198 -9.23 0.49 15.54
C PHE A 198 -10.48 0.07 14.77
N GLY A 199 -10.52 -1.17 14.28
CA GLY A 199 -11.68 -1.76 13.64
C GLY A 199 -12.90 -1.73 14.57
N PHE A 200 -12.74 -2.13 15.83
CA PHE A 200 -13.80 -2.02 16.84
C PHE A 200 -14.31 -0.58 16.98
N LEU A 201 -13.40 0.39 17.18
CA LEU A 201 -13.75 1.79 17.40
C LEU A 201 -14.49 2.42 16.20
N LEU A 202 -14.09 2.09 14.97
CA LEU A 202 -14.76 2.55 13.75
C LEU A 202 -16.09 1.82 13.49
N GLY A 203 -16.20 0.59 14.00
CA GLY A 203 -17.37 -0.29 13.84
C GLY A 203 -18.46 -0.11 14.90
N MET A 204 -18.21 0.68 15.94
CA MET A 204 -19.24 1.01 16.92
C MET A 204 -20.36 1.78 16.21
N PRO A 205 -21.63 1.33 16.26
CA PRO A 205 -22.73 2.19 15.86
C PRO A 205 -22.63 3.50 16.67
N TYR A 206 -22.98 4.64 16.06
CA TYR A 206 -23.07 5.92 16.75
C TYR A 206 -24.18 5.80 17.80
N ILE A 207 -23.88 5.22 18.96
CA ILE A 207 -24.75 5.25 20.11
C ILE A 207 -24.75 6.70 20.54
N ASP A 208 -25.93 7.30 20.64
CA ASP A 208 -26.17 8.56 21.34
C ASP A 208 -25.88 8.33 22.85
N LEU A 209 -24.61 8.06 23.13
CA LEU A 209 -24.03 8.02 24.45
C LEU A 209 -24.05 9.47 24.88
N GLY A 210 -24.99 9.82 25.77
CA GLY A 210 -25.17 11.18 26.26
C GLY A 210 -23.83 11.86 26.52
N SER A 211 -23.78 13.17 26.26
CA SER A 211 -22.57 14.02 26.19
C SER A 211 -21.47 13.67 27.19
N ASP A 212 -21.83 13.22 28.39
CA ASP A 212 -20.93 12.86 29.47
C ASP A 212 -20.05 11.64 29.16
N ILE A 213 -20.54 10.62 28.45
CA ILE A 213 -19.74 9.45 28.09
C ILE A 213 -18.82 9.76 26.92
N VAL A 214 -19.26 10.57 25.96
CA VAL A 214 -18.42 11.06 24.85
C VAL A 214 -17.28 11.94 25.39
N ILE A 215 -17.55 12.81 26.36
CA ILE A 215 -16.52 13.62 27.04
C ILE A 215 -15.56 12.73 27.82
N ASN A 216 -16.05 11.73 28.56
CA ASN A 216 -15.19 10.79 29.29
C ASN A 216 -14.34 9.91 28.36
N LEU A 217 -14.88 9.47 27.21
CA LEU A 217 -14.15 8.71 26.20
C LEU A 217 -13.13 9.57 25.46
N LEU A 218 -13.44 10.84 25.17
CA LEU A 218 -12.47 11.78 24.59
C LEU A 218 -11.35 12.14 25.57
N GLN A 219 -11.68 12.29 26.86
CA GLN A 219 -10.69 12.46 27.92
C GLN A 219 -9.82 11.21 28.11
N ALA A 220 -10.40 10.02 28.03
CA ALA A 220 -9.67 8.75 28.06
C ALA A 220 -8.79 8.55 26.82
N LYS A 221 -9.29 8.91 25.63
CA LYS A 221 -8.53 8.87 24.38
C LYS A 221 -7.33 9.82 24.44
N ASN A 222 -7.51 11.01 24.99
CA ASN A 222 -6.42 11.97 25.21
C ASN A 222 -5.45 11.50 26.30
N SER A 223 -5.91 10.91 27.42
CA SER A 223 -5.02 10.43 28.48
C SER A 223 -4.18 9.23 28.04
N ILE A 224 -4.76 8.31 27.26
CA ILE A 224 -4.05 7.17 26.68
C ILE A 224 -3.06 7.65 25.61
N LEU A 225 -3.45 8.59 24.74
CA LEU A 225 -2.56 9.16 23.73
C LEU A 225 -1.41 9.93 24.38
N ILE A 226 -1.68 10.71 25.43
CA ILE A 226 -0.65 11.42 26.20
C ILE A 226 0.27 10.43 26.92
N GLY A 227 -0.28 9.36 27.52
CA GLY A 227 0.51 8.32 28.17
C GLY A 227 1.37 7.52 27.18
N PHE A 228 0.85 7.26 25.98
CA PHE A 228 1.61 6.64 24.91
C PHE A 228 2.73 7.56 24.41
N VAL A 229 2.45 8.85 24.21
CA VAL A 229 3.47 9.85 23.83
C VAL A 229 4.52 10.02 24.93
N HIS A 230 4.14 10.03 26.21
CA HIS A 230 5.10 10.08 27.33
C HIS A 230 5.99 8.84 27.35
N ASN A 231 5.40 7.64 27.30
CA ASN A 231 6.16 6.39 27.28
C ASN A 231 7.05 6.27 26.03
N LEU A 232 6.61 6.82 24.89
CA LEU A 232 7.40 6.87 23.67
C LEU A 232 8.56 7.86 23.81
N ILE A 233 8.34 9.04 24.39
CA ILE A 233 9.40 10.03 24.66
C ILE A 233 10.40 9.48 25.67
N ASP A 234 9.96 8.85 26.76
CA ASP A 234 10.81 8.22 27.77
C ASP A 234 11.57 7.01 27.20
N SER A 235 10.96 6.28 26.27
CA SER A 235 11.63 5.19 25.52
C SER A 235 12.65 5.69 24.51
N LEU A 236 12.48 6.90 23.96
CA LEU A 236 13.35 7.47 22.93
C LEU A 236 14.47 8.34 23.53
N TRP A 237 14.27 8.86 24.74
CA TRP A 237 15.21 9.77 25.42
C TRP A 237 15.71 9.25 26.78
N GLY A 238 15.25 8.08 27.23
CA GLY A 238 15.64 7.48 28.49
C GLY A 238 16.92 6.64 28.43
N ARG A 239 18.08 7.30 28.29
CA ARG A 239 19.28 6.92 29.05
C ARG A 239 20.34 8.02 29.04
N GLU A 240 20.89 8.19 30.24
CA GLU A 240 22.11 8.93 30.62
C GLU A 240 21.88 10.37 31.09
N GLU A 241 21.59 10.51 32.38
CA GLU A 241 22.33 11.50 33.18
C GLU A 241 22.95 10.79 34.40
N PRO A 242 24.17 11.19 34.81
CA PRO A 242 25.10 10.42 35.66
C PRO A 242 24.71 10.23 37.13
#